data_AF-A0A7X7E602-F1
#
_entry.id   AF-A0A7X7E602-F1
#
_cell.length_a   1.000
_cell.length_b   1.000
_cell.length_c   1.000
_cell.angle_alpha   90.00
_cell.angle_beta   90.00
_cell.angle_gamma   90.00
#
_symmetry.space_group_name_H-M   'P 1'
#
loop_
_entity.id
_entity.type
_entity.pdbx_description
1 polymer ?
#
loop_
_entity_poly.entity_id
_entity_poly.type
_entity_poly.pdbx_seq_one_letter_code
_entity_poly.pdbx_strand_id
1 'polypeptide(L)'
;MSIIRGIIQGFIGEWGVKMGDWYFANSLWINGALLFYALLIYIARKNYQTVTDFLLQSISDEISPNMKTWSKSEISKNIKHIKIPWDDARKKAIIPLFAKSDSYFPRLISIDQIKNTYSTDFFIESLKKMNIK
;
A
#
# COMPACT_ATOMS: atom_id res chain seq x y z
N MET A 1 -0.94 -38.83 -30.63
CA MET A 1 -1.81 -38.02 -29.75
C MET A 1 -1.45 -38.38 -28.31
N SER A 2 -1.05 -37.44 -27.46
CA SER A 2 -0.64 -37.74 -26.08
C SER A 2 -1.85 -38.22 -25.25
N ILE A 3 -1.68 -39.27 -24.45
CA ILE A 3 -2.69 -39.79 -23.50
C ILE A 3 -3.26 -38.65 -22.63
N ILE A 4 -2.41 -37.67 -22.28
CA ILE A 4 -2.77 -36.49 -21.48
C ILE A 4 -3.75 -35.58 -22.25
N ARG A 5 -3.54 -35.34 -23.55
CA ARG A 5 -4.49 -34.56 -24.37
C ARG A 5 -5.85 -35.25 -24.46
N GLY A 6 -5.86 -36.59 -24.59
CA GLY A 6 -7.10 -37.37 -24.60
C GLY A 6 -7.88 -37.29 -23.29
N ILE A 7 -7.19 -37.34 -22.15
CA ILE A 7 -7.81 -37.18 -20.82
C ILE A 7 -8.38 -35.77 -20.63
N ILE A 8 -7.62 -34.72 -20.98
CA ILE A 8 -8.08 -33.33 -20.87
C ILE A 8 -9.28 -33.08 -21.79
N GLN A 9 -9.26 -33.61 -23.01
CA GLN A 9 -10.37 -33.48 -23.95
C GLN A 9 -11.63 -34.23 -23.49
N GLY A 10 -11.46 -35.38 -22.82
CA GLY A 10 -12.58 -36.13 -22.22
C GLY A 10 -13.21 -35.46 -21.00
N PHE A 11 -12.43 -34.71 -20.20
CA PHE A 11 -12.93 -34.04 -18.99
C PHE A 11 -13.45 -32.61 -19.21
N ILE A 12 -12.79 -31.84 -20.08
CA ILE A 12 -13.03 -30.39 -20.24
C ILE A 12 -13.57 -30.06 -21.65
N GLY A 13 -13.64 -31.05 -22.55
CA GLY A 13 -14.10 -30.88 -23.91
C GLY A 13 -13.12 -30.09 -24.80
N GLU A 14 -13.49 -29.89 -26.07
CA GLU A 14 -12.68 -29.15 -27.03
C GLU A 14 -12.43 -27.70 -26.60
N TRP A 15 -13.38 -27.07 -25.90
CA TRP A 15 -13.25 -25.71 -25.43
C TRP A 15 -12.15 -25.58 -24.38
N GLY A 16 -12.07 -26.52 -23.42
CA GLY A 16 -11.01 -26.56 -22.42
C GLY A 16 -9.61 -26.76 -23.02
N VAL A 17 -9.50 -27.64 -24.01
CA VAL A 17 -8.24 -27.86 -24.74
C VAL A 17 -7.81 -26.59 -25.48
N LYS A 18 -8.75 -25.93 -26.18
CA LYS A 18 -8.47 -24.65 -26.88
C LYS A 18 -8.06 -23.53 -25.91
N MET A 19 -8.73 -23.42 -24.76
CA MET A 19 -8.35 -22.47 -23.71
C MET A 19 -6.96 -22.77 -23.12
N GLY A 20 -6.66 -24.05 -22.88
CA GLY A 20 -5.33 -24.47 -22.42
C GLY A 20 -4.24 -24.16 -23.44
N ASP A 21 -4.46 -24.50 -24.70
CA ASP A 21 -3.52 -24.20 -25.79
C ASP A 21 -3.33 -22.66 -25.96
N TRP A 22 -4.40 -21.87 -25.83
CA TRP A 22 -4.31 -20.40 -25.81
C TRP A 22 -3.52 -19.87 -24.61
N TYR A 23 -3.76 -20.41 -23.41
CA TYR A 23 -3.01 -20.05 -22.21
C TYR A 23 -1.53 -20.39 -22.37
N PHE A 24 -1.19 -21.60 -22.85
CA PHE A 24 0.20 -22.00 -23.06
C PHE A 24 0.89 -21.09 -24.08
N ALA A 25 0.24 -20.80 -25.20
CA ALA A 25 0.75 -19.90 -26.23
C ALA A 25 1.00 -18.46 -25.71
N ASN A 26 0.19 -18.00 -24.75
CA ASN A 26 0.28 -16.66 -24.18
C ASN A 26 0.86 -16.62 -22.76
N SER A 27 1.35 -17.74 -22.24
CA SER A 27 1.67 -17.93 -20.82
C SER A 27 2.71 -16.93 -20.33
N LEU A 28 3.71 -16.62 -21.17
CA LEU A 28 4.71 -15.61 -20.87
C LEU A 28 4.10 -14.22 -20.65
N TRP A 29 3.15 -13.81 -21.51
CA TRP A 29 2.47 -12.51 -21.40
C TRP A 29 1.57 -12.45 -20.18
N ILE A 30 0.79 -13.52 -19.93
CA ILE A 30 -0.13 -13.59 -18.78
C ILE A 30 0.65 -13.52 -17.47
N ASN A 31 1.70 -14.35 -17.34
CA ASN A 31 2.52 -14.38 -16.14
C ASN A 31 3.34 -13.09 -15.99
N GLY A 32 3.83 -12.53 -17.10
CA GLY A 32 4.52 -11.24 -17.12
C GLY A 32 3.62 -10.10 -16.62
N ALA A 33 2.38 -10.03 -17.10
CA ALA A 33 1.41 -9.04 -16.62
C ALA A 33 1.08 -9.21 -15.14
N LEU A 34 0.93 -10.45 -14.66
CA LEU A 34 0.69 -10.74 -13.26
C LEU A 34 1.86 -10.33 -12.36
N LEU A 35 3.09 -10.68 -12.75
CA LEU A 35 4.32 -10.28 -12.04
C LEU A 35 4.50 -8.77 -12.03
N PHE A 36 4.27 -8.12 -13.17
CA PHE A 36 4.34 -6.66 -13.26
C PHE A 36 3.30 -5.99 -12.34
N TYR A 37 2.08 -6.50 -12.30
CA TYR A 37 1.05 -6.01 -11.39
C TYR A 37 1.44 -6.20 -9.91
N ALA A 38 1.97 -7.38 -9.56
CA ALA A 38 2.48 -7.64 -8.22
C ALA A 38 3.61 -6.68 -7.83
N LEU A 39 4.51 -6.38 -8.77
CA LEU A 39 5.58 -5.40 -8.59
C LEU A 39 5.03 -3.99 -8.35
N LEU A 40 4.01 -3.55 -9.11
CA LEU A 40 3.35 -2.26 -8.90
C LEU A 40 2.72 -2.16 -7.50
N ILE A 41 2.02 -3.21 -7.06
CA ILE A 41 1.47 -3.26 -5.70
C ILE A 41 2.58 -3.18 -4.65
N TYR A 42 3.65 -3.95 -4.84
CA TYR A 42 4.78 -3.95 -3.92
C TYR A 42 5.38 -2.55 -3.75
N ILE A 43 5.66 -1.86 -4.86
CA ILE A 43 6.19 -0.49 -4.83
C ILE A 43 5.17 0.48 -4.21
N ALA A 44 3.88 0.35 -4.54
CA ALA A 44 2.84 1.20 -3.97
C ALA A 44 2.70 1.04 -2.45
N ARG A 45 2.87 -0.19 -1.93
CA ARG A 45 2.92 -0.45 -0.48
C ARG A 45 4.19 0.08 0.16
N LYS A 46 5.32 0.01 -0.54
CA LYS A 46 6.57 0.61 -0.05
C LYS A 46 6.44 2.13 0.07
N ASN A 47 5.83 2.79 -0.91
CA ASN A 47 5.52 4.22 -0.84
C ASN A 47 4.60 4.53 0.35
N TYR A 48 3.57 3.72 0.60
CA TYR A 48 2.70 3.90 1.77
C TYR A 48 3.51 3.89 3.08
N GLN A 49 4.42 2.93 3.24
CA GLN A 49 5.28 2.86 4.42
C GLN A 49 6.18 4.10 4.52
N THR A 50 6.88 4.45 3.46
CA THR A 50 7.79 5.62 3.45
C THR A 50 7.07 6.93 3.77
N VAL A 51 5.88 7.15 3.21
CA VAL A 51 5.04 8.32 3.49
C VAL A 51 4.58 8.31 4.95
N THR A 52 4.15 7.15 5.46
CA THR A 52 3.71 6.99 6.85
C THR A 52 4.84 7.29 7.83
N ASP A 53 6.02 6.70 7.61
CA ASP A 53 7.19 6.86 8.45
C ASP A 53 7.64 8.33 8.46
N PHE A 54 7.66 8.99 7.30
CA PHE A 54 7.99 10.41 7.19
C PHE A 54 7.01 11.30 7.97
N LEU A 55 5.70 11.04 7.84
CA LEU A 55 4.68 11.81 8.54
C LEU A 55 4.78 11.61 10.06
N LEU A 56 4.93 10.36 10.51
CA LEU A 56 5.07 10.04 11.93
C LEU A 56 6.34 10.65 12.52
N GLN A 57 7.47 10.57 11.82
CA GLN A 57 8.72 11.18 12.25
C GLN A 57 8.58 12.71 12.32
N SER A 58 8.01 13.35 11.30
CA SER A 58 7.83 14.82 11.28
C SER A 58 6.95 15.30 12.45
N ILE A 59 5.85 14.59 12.71
CA ILE A 59 4.96 14.92 13.83
C ILE A 59 5.66 14.63 15.17
N SER A 60 6.39 13.52 15.25
CA SER A 60 7.15 13.16 16.45
C SER A 60 8.22 14.21 16.76
N ASP A 61 8.97 14.70 15.77
CA ASP A 61 10.02 15.69 15.96
C ASP A 61 9.46 17.05 16.43
N GLU A 62 8.26 17.43 15.96
CA GLU A 62 7.58 18.65 16.40
C GLU A 62 7.02 18.53 17.84
N ILE A 63 6.55 17.35 18.24
CA ILE A 63 5.95 17.12 19.57
C ILE A 63 7.00 16.72 20.63
N SER A 64 8.06 16.01 20.23
CA SER A 64 9.08 15.40 21.12
C SER A 64 9.60 16.33 22.23
N PRO A 65 9.88 17.63 21.97
CA PRO A 65 10.32 18.56 23.02
C PRO A 65 9.33 18.69 24.18
N ASN A 66 8.03 18.57 23.89
CA ASN A 66 6.95 18.75 24.86
C ASN A 66 6.26 17.43 25.26
N MET A 67 6.54 16.33 24.54
CA MET A 67 5.86 15.03 24.73
C MET A 67 6.13 14.41 26.10
N LYS A 68 7.29 14.67 26.71
CA LYS A 68 7.64 14.17 28.05
C LYS A 68 6.78 14.79 29.16
N THR A 69 6.27 16.00 28.93
CA THR A 69 5.47 16.76 29.91
C THR A 69 3.98 16.69 29.63
N TRP A 70 3.56 16.30 28.42
CA TRP A 70 2.16 16.26 28.04
C TRP A 70 1.47 14.98 28.49
N SER A 71 0.33 15.15 29.15
CA SER A 71 -0.65 14.10 29.37
C SER A 71 -1.21 13.57 28.04
N LYS A 72 -1.79 12.36 28.06
CA LYS A 72 -2.48 11.77 26.90
C LYS A 72 -3.56 12.68 26.30
N SER A 73 -4.21 13.50 27.13
CA SER A 73 -5.22 14.48 26.73
C SER A 73 -4.60 15.65 25.97
N GLU A 74 -3.45 16.15 26.42
CA GLU A 74 -2.74 17.26 25.79
C GLU A 74 -2.15 16.87 24.44
N ILE A 75 -1.62 15.66 24.30
CA ILE A 75 -1.16 15.12 23.00
C ILE A 75 -2.32 15.12 21.98
N SER A 76 -3.51 14.65 22.39
CA SER A 76 -4.71 14.62 21.54
C SER A 76 -5.19 16.02 21.12
N LYS A 77 -5.07 17.01 22.01
CA LYS A 77 -5.44 18.40 21.69
C LYS A 77 -4.40 19.03 20.75
N ASN A 78 -3.13 18.90 21.07
CA ASN A 78 -2.05 19.58 20.38
C ASN A 78 -1.80 19.01 18.97
N ILE A 79 -2.02 17.71 18.75
CA ILE A 79 -1.84 17.11 17.42
C ILE A 79 -2.78 17.71 16.36
N LYS A 80 -3.95 18.23 16.76
CA LYS A 80 -4.89 18.91 15.85
C LYS A 80 -4.36 20.26 15.35
N HIS A 81 -3.41 20.85 16.07
CA HIS A 81 -2.82 22.15 15.76
C HIS A 81 -1.49 22.04 15.01
N ILE A 82 -0.99 20.82 14.82
CA ILE A 82 0.28 20.57 14.13
C ILE A 82 0.12 20.75 12.63
N LYS A 83 1.11 21.43 12.04
CA LYS A 83 1.17 21.62 10.59
C LYS A 83 1.76 20.37 9.94
N ILE A 84 0.89 19.46 9.53
CA ILE A 84 1.32 18.22 8.86
C ILE A 84 1.93 18.55 7.47
N PRO A 85 3.17 18.12 7.17
CA PRO A 85 3.87 18.43 5.92
C PRO A 85 3.40 17.53 4.76
N TRP A 86 2.13 17.68 4.35
CA TRP A 86 1.49 16.82 3.35
C TRP A 86 2.20 16.80 1.99
N ASP A 87 2.67 17.96 1.54
CA ASP A 87 3.34 18.09 0.24
C ASP A 87 4.72 17.42 0.23
N ASP A 88 5.49 17.58 1.31
CA ASP A 88 6.79 16.92 1.45
C ASP A 88 6.63 15.41 1.59
N ALA A 89 5.59 14.96 2.30
CA ALA A 89 5.26 13.54 2.40
C ALA A 89 4.97 12.94 1.02
N ARG A 90 4.19 13.63 0.17
CA ARG A 90 3.91 13.20 -1.20
C ARG A 90 5.20 13.03 -2.02
N LYS A 91 6.16 13.96 -1.88
CA LYS A 91 7.44 13.93 -2.61
C LYS A 91 8.36 12.77 -2.21
N LYS A 92 8.09 12.08 -1.10
CA LYS A 92 8.86 10.89 -0.69
C LYS A 92 8.49 9.62 -1.46
N ALA A 93 7.37 9.62 -2.20
CA ALA A 93 6.97 8.47 -3.00
C ALA A 93 7.86 8.32 -4.25
N ILE A 94 8.33 7.09 -4.51
CA ILE A 94 9.23 6.79 -5.66
C ILE A 94 8.46 6.88 -6.99
N ILE A 95 7.21 6.44 -6.97
CA ILE A 95 6.29 6.48 -8.11
C ILE A 95 4.97 7.08 -7.65
N PRO A 96 4.13 7.59 -8.55
CA PRO A 96 2.86 8.20 -8.17
C PRO A 96 1.78 7.18 -7.76
N LEU A 97 2.15 6.02 -7.20
CA LEU A 97 1.23 4.99 -6.71
C LEU A 97 1.31 4.84 -5.20
N PHE A 98 0.14 4.62 -4.61
CA PHE A 98 -0.04 4.49 -3.18
C PHE A 98 -1.07 3.39 -2.89
N ALA A 99 -0.71 2.44 -2.02
CA ALA A 99 -1.59 1.35 -1.61
C ALA A 99 -1.44 1.11 -0.12
N LYS A 100 -2.55 1.25 0.62
CA LYS A 100 -2.62 0.85 2.03
C LYS A 100 -2.36 -0.66 2.15
N SER A 101 -1.88 -1.10 3.32
CA SER A 101 -1.50 -2.50 3.57
C SER A 101 -2.60 -3.53 3.29
N ASP A 102 -3.86 -3.13 3.46
CA ASP A 102 -5.08 -3.92 3.24
C ASP A 102 -5.64 -3.81 1.81
N SER A 103 -5.02 -3.01 0.93
CA SER A 103 -5.47 -2.81 -0.44
C SER A 103 -4.64 -3.62 -1.45
N TYR A 104 -5.33 -4.15 -2.45
CA TYR A 104 -4.73 -4.73 -3.66
C TYR A 104 -4.81 -3.78 -4.85
N PHE A 105 -5.54 -2.67 -4.74
CA PHE A 105 -5.72 -1.71 -5.82
C PHE A 105 -4.89 -0.46 -5.53
N PRO A 106 -3.75 -0.26 -6.23
CA PRO A 106 -2.98 0.96 -6.08
C PRO A 106 -3.76 2.16 -6.62
N ARG A 107 -3.65 3.30 -5.95
CA ARG A 107 -4.26 4.57 -6.36
C ARG A 107 -3.19 5.59 -6.65
N LEU A 108 -3.53 6.59 -7.46
CA LEU A 108 -2.64 7.72 -7.69
C LEU A 108 -2.45 8.53 -6.41
N ILE A 109 -1.21 8.88 -6.11
CA ILE A 109 -0.89 9.68 -4.92
C ILE A 109 -1.26 11.16 -5.16
N SER A 110 -2.18 11.67 -4.37
CA SER A 110 -2.50 13.10 -4.29
C SER A 110 -2.51 13.54 -2.83
N ILE A 111 -2.39 14.86 -2.60
CA ILE A 111 -2.48 15.43 -1.26
C ILE A 111 -3.82 15.05 -0.61
N ASP A 112 -4.91 15.08 -1.37
CA ASP A 112 -6.24 14.73 -0.86
C ASP A 112 -6.35 13.23 -0.54
N GLN A 113 -5.76 12.36 -1.35
CA GLN A 113 -5.72 10.92 -1.05
C GLN A 113 -4.92 10.64 0.23
N ILE A 114 -3.78 11.31 0.42
CA ILE A 114 -2.99 11.20 1.65
C ILE A 114 -3.84 11.66 2.85
N LYS A 115 -4.44 12.86 2.79
CA LYS A 115 -5.30 13.37 3.87
C LYS A 115 -6.47 12.45 4.20
N ASN A 116 -7.11 11.87 3.18
CA ASN A 116 -8.22 10.95 3.37
C ASN A 116 -7.77 9.58 3.91
N THR A 117 -6.51 9.21 3.73
CA THR A 117 -5.95 7.96 4.25
C THR A 117 -5.64 8.06 5.74
N TYR A 118 -5.16 9.22 6.20
CA TYR A 118 -4.69 9.41 7.57
C TYR A 118 -5.65 10.28 8.37
N SER A 119 -6.39 9.65 9.30
CA SER A 119 -7.18 10.37 10.29
C SER A 119 -6.28 10.91 11.42
N THR A 120 -6.75 11.93 12.14
CA THR A 120 -6.08 12.38 13.37
C THR A 120 -5.93 11.24 14.38
N ASP A 121 -6.94 10.36 14.48
CA ASP A 121 -6.92 9.20 15.38
C ASP A 121 -5.81 8.22 15.02
N PHE A 122 -5.56 7.99 13.73
CA PHE A 122 -4.44 7.15 13.28
C PHE A 122 -3.10 7.65 13.81
N PHE A 123 -2.85 8.97 13.78
CA PHE A 123 -1.60 9.53 14.30
C PHE A 123 -1.51 9.39 15.81
N ILE A 124 -2.61 9.64 16.53
CA ILE A 124 -2.66 9.49 17.99
C ILE A 124 -2.34 8.05 18.40
N GLU A 125 -2.95 7.06 17.74
CA GLU A 125 -2.70 5.64 18.02
C GLU A 125 -1.28 5.22 17.67
N SER A 126 -0.76 5.69 16.53
CA SER A 126 0.57 5.35 16.06
C SER A 126 1.67 5.93 16.97
N LEU A 127 1.54 7.19 17.39
CA LEU A 127 2.48 7.83 18.30
C LEU A 127 2.43 7.20 19.71
N LYS A 128 1.24 6.83 20.20
CA LYS A 128 1.11 6.07 21.45
C LYS A 128 1.90 4.76 21.40
N LYS A 129 1.84 4.02 20.28
CA LYS A 129 2.61 2.79 20.10
C LYS A 129 4.13 3.04 20.04
N MET A 130 4.57 4.14 19.43
CA MET A 130 5.99 4.50 19.36
C MET A 130 6.59 4.86 20.72
N ASN A 131 5.83 5.53 21.60
CA ASN A 131 6.29 5.95 22.94
C ASN A 131 6.17 4.85 24.03
N ILE A 132 5.71 3.64 23.67
CA ILE A 132 5.63 2.48 24.58
C ILE A 132 6.84 1.52 24.38
N LYS A 133 7.77 1.86 23.49
CA LYS A 133 9.09 1.21 23.39
C LYS A 133 10.16 2.04 24.09
#